data_AF-A0A433ELG5-F1
#
_entry.id   AF-A0A433ELG5-F1
#
_cell.length_a   1.000
_cell.length_b   1.000
_cell.length_c   1.000
_cell.angle_alpha   90.00
_cell.angle_beta   90.00
_cell.angle_gamma   90.00
#
_symmetry.space_group_name_H-M   'P 1'
#
loop_
_entity.id
_entity.type
_entity.pdbx_description
1 polymer ?
#
loop_
_entity_poly.entity_id
_entity_poly.type
_entity_poly.pdbx_seq_one_letter_code
_entity_poly.pdbx_strand_id
1 'polypeptide(L)' 'MKVEIIYGEKFNSLQEIKSCIFEYTEVFHNRVRQHSTLGYVSLYEYEAIYA' A
#
# COMPACT_ATOMS: atom_id res chain seq x y z
N MET A 1 12.69 -0.26 5.29
CA MET A 1 11.53 -0.10 6.20
C MET A 1 10.79 1.14 5.73
N LYS A 2 9.54 1.02 5.26
CA LYS A 2 8.85 2.07 4.47
C LYS A 2 8.14 3.08 5.40
N VAL A 3 8.93 3.62 6.33
CA VAL A 3 8.48 4.58 7.37
C VAL A 3 8.39 5.99 6.78
N GLU A 4 9.15 6.27 5.72
CA GLU A 4 9.32 7.61 5.16
C GLU A 4 8.08 8.19 4.44
N ILE A 5 7.11 7.35 4.04
CA ILE A 5 5.88 7.81 3.36
C ILE A 5 4.82 8.28 4.36
N ILE A 6 4.84 7.75 5.59
CA ILE A 6 3.91 8.16 6.65
C ILE A 6 4.46 9.37 7.42
N TYR A 7 5.76 9.66 7.33
CA TYR A 7 6.48 10.66 8.14
C TYR A 7 6.66 12.03 7.46
N GLY A 8 5.72 12.46 6.61
CA GLY A 8 5.78 13.76 5.93
C GLY A 8 4.74 14.78 6.38
N GLU A 9 3.60 14.35 6.92
CA GLU A 9 2.45 15.23 7.13
C GLU A 9 1.98 15.26 8.58
N LYS A 10 1.61 16.46 9.05
CA LYS A 10 0.92 16.63 10.34
C LYS A 10 -0.52 16.15 10.16
N PHE A 11 -0.80 14.94 10.61
CA PHE A 11 -2.18 14.47 10.71
C PHE A 11 -2.91 15.23 11.82
N ASN A 12 -4.07 15.79 11.50
CA ASN A 12 -4.90 16.55 12.43
C ASN A 12 -5.86 15.66 13.22
N SER A 13 -6.04 14.41 12.79
CA SER A 13 -6.90 13.44 13.47
C SER A 13 -6.44 11.98 13.33
N LEU A 14 -6.83 11.14 14.28
CA LEU A 14 -6.62 9.69 14.21
C LEU A 14 -7.35 9.07 12.99
N GLN A 15 -8.44 9.68 12.54
CA GLN A 15 -9.19 9.22 11.38
C GLN A 15 -8.38 9.41 10.08
N GLU A 16 -7.72 10.57 9.92
CA GLU A 16 -6.82 10.82 8.78
C GLU A 16 -5.66 9.81 8.74
N ILE A 17 -5.06 9.50 9.90
CA ILE A 17 -4.00 8.49 9.98
C ILE A 17 -4.51 7.13 9.50
N LYS A 18 -5.68 6.71 9.99
CA LYS A 18 -6.28 5.42 9.59
C LYS A 18 -6.57 5.38 8.09
N SER A 19 -7.12 6.45 7.53
CA SER A 19 -7.38 6.56 6.09
C SER A 19 -6.08 6.52 5.28
N CYS A 20 -5.05 7.26 5.70
CA CYS A 20 -3.76 7.29 5.02
C CYS A 20 -3.07 5.92 5.04
N ILE A 21 -3.07 5.22 6.19
CA ILE A 21 -2.53 3.86 6.31
C ILE A 21 -3.31 2.89 5.43
N PHE A 22 -4.64 2.98 5.42
CA PHE A 22 -5.50 2.14 4.60
C PHE A 22 -5.23 2.35 3.12
N GLU A 23 -5.25 3.59 2.64
CA GLU A 23 -4.99 3.93 1.25
C GLU A 23 -3.59 3.48 0.81
N TYR A 24 -2.59 3.70 1.66
CA TYR A 24 -1.23 3.26 1.39
C TYR A 24 -1.11 1.73 1.30
N THR A 25 -1.77 0.99 2.19
CA THR A 25 -1.67 -0.47 2.24
C THR A 25 -2.50 -1.13 1.13
N GLU A 26 -3.75 -0.75 1.00
CA GLU A 26 -4.70 -1.40 0.08
C GLU A 26 -4.54 -0.91 -1.36
N VAL A 27 -4.37 0.40 -1.56
CA VAL A 27 -4.31 0.97 -2.91
C VAL A 27 -2.88 0.96 -3.41
N PHE A 28 -1.94 1.53 -2.65
CA PHE A 28 -0.57 1.68 -3.16
C PHE A 28 0.26 0.40 -3.02
N HIS A 29 0.21 -0.25 -1.86
CA HIS A 29 1.05 -1.41 -1.59
C HIS A 29 0.51 -2.68 -2.24
N ASN A 30 -0.80 -2.93 -2.19
CA ASN A 30 -1.35 -4.16 -2.76
C ASN A 30 -1.62 -4.07 -4.26
N ARG A 31 -2.05 -2.91 -4.79
CA ARG A 31 -2.40 -2.78 -6.22
C ARG A 31 -1.29 -2.23 -7.11
N VAL A 32 -0.40 -1.37 -6.61
CA VAL A 32 0.59 -0.70 -7.46
C VAL A 32 1.99 -1.27 -7.28
N ARG A 33 2.35 -1.67 -6.06
CA ARG A 33 3.70 -2.17 -5.80
C ARG A 33 3.89 -3.55 -6.42
N GLN A 34 4.81 -3.62 -7.37
CA GLN A 34 5.25 -4.89 -7.94
C GLN A 34 6.25 -5.59 -7.02
N HIS A 35 6.08 -6.89 -6.86
CA HIS A 35 6.96 -7.72 -6.05
C HIS A 35 7.81 -8.61 -6.94
N SER A 36 9.14 -8.51 -6.82
CA SER A 36 10.07 -9.34 -7.59
C SER A 36 9.87 -10.84 -7.33
N THR A 37 9.45 -11.21 -6.12
CA THR A 37 9.09 -12.59 -5.75
C THR A 37 7.82 -13.10 -6.43
N LEU A 38 6.96 -12.21 -6.93
CA LEU A 38 5.75 -12.55 -7.67
C LEU A 38 5.95 -12.45 -9.19
N GLY A 39 7.16 -12.16 -9.67
CA GLY A 39 7.43 -11.97 -11.10
C GLY A 39 7.17 -10.53 -11.58
N TYR A 40 7.33 -9.54 -10.69
CA TYR A 40 7.08 -8.12 -10.97
C TYR A 40 5.61 -7.79 -11.28
N VAL A 41 4.68 -8.54 -10.71
CA VAL A 41 3.25 -8.16 -10.66
C VAL A 41 2.89 -7.67 -9.26
N SER A 42 1.82 -6.88 -9.18
CA SER A 42 1.24 -6.49 -7.89
C SER A 42 0.52 -7.66 -7.22
N LEU A 43 0.29 -7.56 -5.91
CA LEU A 43 -0.48 -8.58 -5.19
C LEU A 43 -1.89 -8.72 -5.74
N TYR A 44 -2.53 -7.60 -6.08
CA TYR A 44 -3.86 -7.56 -6.67
C TYR A 44 -3.92 -8.27 -8.03
N GLU A 45 -2.94 -8.01 -8.91
CA GLU A 45 -2.86 -8.69 -10.20
C GLU A 45 -2.58 -10.18 -10.03
N TYR A 46 -1.73 -10.54 -9.06
CA TYR A 46 -1.47 -11.94 -8.72
C TYR A 46 -2.75 -12.65 -8.27
N GLU A 47 -3.51 -12.07 -7.33
CA GLU A 47 -4.79 -12.62 -6.90
C GLU A 47 -5.80 -12.71 -8.06
N ALA A 48 -5.89 -11.70 -8.92
CA ALA A 48 -6.81 -11.73 -10.06
C ALA A 48 -6.49 -12.82 -11.10
N ILE A 49 -5.22 -13.24 -11.20
CA ILE A 49 -4.79 -14.30 -12.13
C ILE A 49 -4.98 -15.70 -11.51
N TYR A 50 -4.87 -15.83 -10.19
CA TYR A 50 -4.76 -17.13 -9.50
C TYR A 50 -5.86 -17.44 -8.47
N ALA A 51 -6.80 -16.53 -8.22
CA ALA A 51 -7.99 -16.75 -7.38
C ALA A 51 -9.20 -17.22 -8.20
#